data_AF-A0AAV9WDW5-F1
#
_entry.id   AF-A0AAV9WDW5-F1
#
_cell.length_a   1.000
_cell.length_b   1.000
_cell.length_c   1.000
_cell.angle_alpha   90.00
_cell.angle_beta   90.00
_cell.angle_gamma   90.00
#
_symmetry.space_group_name_H-M   'P 1'
#
loop_
_entity.id
_entity.type
_entity.pdbx_description
1 polymer ?
#
loop_
_entity_poly.entity_id
_entity_poly.type
_entity_poly.pdbx_seq_one_letter_code
_entity_poly.pdbx_strand_id
1 'polypeptide(L)'
;MTKSSVVPESLGDGFLDLEVLSQPPRASIEDLGGSFWNYEGRGKDQVVYVMDSGCDMNHPEVRNVKFRKDWIFGGTILQGDEKVDALDYIHYKHGTPVTGKIAGERTGVAQEAEIVVVKMTDGRGSINHDTIINSFVKVYDDILKNPGRNCIINFSSGWYHPNDRRYAWNDKAAALHEFHIAYNRLAMDVLKKLLDLPNVVLVAPVDNDTPGAPIYVYPARFGNLDEFENKIVVVGGYDPRTGYVSNPWDDYVRVAAFYIDGGLAVEYPAYPPKPTERQKRLQLESADGSSFVTGVIATILGTGISMADAIPYLYSQAYPRVEGGPNVVYNGIQIGQWTQNLWPAWYSPSPRVTNTPVKTIFRNGVALKTVYSTILGPSPRPVAKRTADVGGSSELP
;
A
#
# COMPACT_ATOMS: atom_id res chain seq x y z
N MET A 1 -13.41 14.37 10.65
CA MET A 1 -13.42 12.91 10.51
C MET A 1 -14.58 12.35 11.29
N THR A 2 -15.57 11.77 10.61
CA THR A 2 -16.47 10.79 11.23
C THR A 2 -15.60 9.69 11.80
N LYS A 3 -15.83 9.25 13.04
CA LYS A 3 -15.07 8.13 13.62
C LYS A 3 -15.41 6.88 12.83
N SER A 4 -14.57 6.49 11.89
CA SER A 4 -14.64 5.15 11.30
C SER A 4 -14.48 4.14 12.43
N SER A 5 -15.42 3.21 12.54
CA SER A 5 -15.37 2.08 13.46
C SER A 5 -14.18 1.20 13.07
N VAL A 6 -13.48 0.67 14.08
CA VAL A 6 -12.41 -0.31 13.92
C VAL A 6 -12.96 -1.68 14.29
N VAL A 7 -12.70 -2.68 13.46
CA VAL A 7 -13.15 -4.06 13.67
C VAL A 7 -11.96 -5.02 13.64
N PRO A 8 -11.94 -6.02 14.54
CA PRO A 8 -11.00 -7.12 14.45
C PRO A 8 -11.51 -8.19 13.48
N GLU A 9 -10.63 -8.65 12.60
CA GLU A 9 -10.84 -9.87 11.82
C GLU A 9 -9.99 -10.99 12.41
N SER A 10 -10.63 -12.09 12.83
CA SER A 10 -9.92 -13.27 13.30
C SER A 10 -9.38 -14.03 12.11
N LEU A 11 -8.06 -14.05 11.98
CA LEU A 11 -7.37 -14.67 10.84
C LEU A 11 -7.24 -16.20 11.01
N GLY A 12 -7.38 -16.70 12.25
CA GLY A 12 -6.90 -18.01 12.67
C GLY A 12 -5.39 -18.12 12.49
N ASP A 13 -4.85 -19.34 12.43
CA ASP A 13 -3.41 -19.52 12.21
C ASP A 13 -3.01 -19.15 10.77
N GLY A 14 -1.95 -18.34 10.61
CA GLY A 14 -1.15 -18.31 9.38
C GLY A 14 -1.13 -17.02 8.53
N PHE A 15 -1.55 -15.86 9.06
CA PHE A 15 -1.53 -14.57 8.33
C PHE A 15 -0.71 -13.49 9.05
N LEU A 16 0.55 -13.83 9.35
CA LEU A 16 1.50 -12.93 10.00
C LEU A 16 1.68 -11.60 9.24
N ASP A 17 1.52 -11.62 7.92
CA ASP A 17 1.55 -10.45 7.05
C ASP A 17 0.51 -9.39 7.43
N LEU A 18 -0.73 -9.81 7.66
CA LEU A 18 -1.82 -8.91 8.06
C LEU A 18 -1.73 -8.49 9.53
N GLU A 19 -1.23 -9.37 10.40
CA GLU A 19 -0.93 -9.02 11.80
C GLU A 19 0.12 -7.90 11.86
N VAL A 20 1.25 -8.05 11.16
CA VAL A 20 2.33 -7.05 11.06
C VAL A 20 1.80 -5.72 10.51
N LEU A 21 0.91 -5.76 9.52
CA LEU A 21 0.30 -4.58 8.90
C LEU A 21 -0.55 -3.76 9.88
N SER A 22 -1.16 -4.42 10.86
CA SER A 22 -2.00 -3.78 11.87
C SER A 22 -1.35 -3.69 13.25
N GLN A 23 -0.06 -4.04 13.36
CA GLN A 23 0.72 -3.95 14.58
C GLN A 23 0.97 -2.48 14.96
N PRO A 24 0.45 -1.99 16.10
CA PRO A 24 0.74 -0.64 16.56
C PRO A 24 2.11 -0.57 17.23
N PRO A 25 2.73 0.62 17.32
CA PRO A 25 3.98 0.79 18.04
C PRO A 25 3.90 0.23 19.47
N ARG A 26 4.94 -0.50 19.88
CA ARG A 26 5.10 -1.15 21.20
C ARG A 26 4.27 -2.42 21.43
N ALA A 27 3.30 -2.75 20.58
CA ALA A 27 2.65 -4.06 20.65
C ALA A 27 3.56 -5.14 20.03
N SER A 28 3.58 -6.32 20.64
CA SER A 28 4.19 -7.50 20.02
C SER A 28 3.22 -8.17 19.05
N ILE A 29 3.69 -9.16 18.28
CA ILE A 29 2.79 -9.97 17.43
C ILE A 29 1.83 -10.79 18.29
N GLU A 30 2.30 -11.28 19.45
CA GLU A 30 1.46 -12.01 20.40
C GLU A 30 0.32 -11.15 20.95
N ASP A 31 0.52 -9.84 21.10
CA ASP A 31 -0.53 -8.89 21.52
C ASP A 31 -1.68 -8.78 20.50
N LEU A 32 -1.45 -9.09 19.23
CA LEU A 32 -2.49 -9.11 18.19
C LEU A 32 -3.37 -10.37 18.26
N GLY A 33 -2.84 -11.45 18.84
CA GLY A 33 -3.57 -12.70 19.06
C GLY A 33 -4.20 -13.30 17.80
N GLY A 34 -3.52 -13.24 16.65
CA GLY A 34 -4.08 -13.73 15.38
C GLY A 34 -5.15 -12.82 14.76
N SER A 35 -5.19 -11.55 15.16
CA SER A 35 -6.19 -10.58 14.69
C SER A 35 -5.57 -9.57 13.74
N PHE A 36 -6.29 -9.29 12.65
CA PHE A 36 -6.04 -8.15 11.79
C PHE A 36 -7.03 -7.04 12.14
N TRP A 37 -6.54 -5.92 12.65
CA TRP A 37 -7.37 -4.77 12.95
C TRP A 37 -7.50 -3.89 11.73
N ASN A 38 -8.73 -3.55 11.34
CA ASN A 38 -8.96 -2.69 10.18
C ASN A 38 -10.21 -1.81 10.38
N TYR A 39 -10.40 -0.81 9.54
CA TYR A 39 -11.58 0.05 9.55
C TYR A 39 -12.78 -0.65 8.90
N GLU A 40 -13.99 -0.41 9.42
CA GLU A 40 -15.22 -0.67 8.68
C GLU A 40 -15.25 0.20 7.42
N GLY A 41 -15.79 -0.31 6.30
CA GLY A 41 -15.75 0.43 5.05
C GLY A 41 -14.37 0.45 4.37
N ARG A 42 -13.44 -0.44 4.75
CA ARG A 42 -12.06 -0.47 4.23
C ARG A 42 -12.01 -0.55 2.71
N GLY A 43 -11.55 0.53 2.07
CA GLY A 43 -11.47 0.65 0.62
C GLY A 43 -12.76 1.12 -0.07
N LYS A 44 -13.83 1.38 0.67
CA LYS A 44 -15.11 1.79 0.10
C LYS A 44 -14.98 3.03 -0.79
N ASP A 45 -15.68 2.99 -1.91
CA ASP A 45 -15.72 4.01 -2.96
C ASP A 45 -14.39 4.25 -3.71
N GLN A 46 -13.32 3.55 -3.33
CA GLN A 46 -12.03 3.62 -4.01
C GLN A 46 -12.00 2.67 -5.22
N VAL A 47 -11.24 3.06 -6.26
CA VAL A 47 -10.95 2.20 -7.42
C VAL A 47 -9.51 1.77 -7.35
N VAL A 48 -9.26 0.47 -7.49
CA VAL A 48 -7.91 -0.08 -7.59
C VAL A 48 -7.73 -0.75 -8.95
N TYR A 49 -6.78 -0.26 -9.73
CA TYR A 49 -6.32 -0.92 -10.96
C TYR A 49 -5.24 -1.92 -10.59
N VAL A 50 -5.50 -3.20 -10.78
CA VAL A 50 -4.50 -4.26 -10.56
C VAL A 50 -3.85 -4.57 -11.90
N MET A 51 -2.66 -3.99 -12.12
CA MET A 51 -1.84 -4.20 -13.30
C MET A 51 -0.95 -5.41 -13.11
N ASP A 52 -1.41 -6.56 -13.60
CA ASP A 52 -0.75 -7.85 -13.41
C ASP A 52 -1.09 -8.82 -14.57
N SER A 53 -1.02 -10.12 -14.30
CA SER A 53 -1.22 -11.19 -15.26
C SER A 53 -2.67 -11.54 -15.56
N GLY A 54 -3.62 -10.90 -14.87
CA GLY A 54 -5.04 -11.25 -14.86
C GLY A 54 -5.51 -11.67 -13.46
N CYS A 55 -6.70 -12.23 -13.35
CA CYS A 55 -7.25 -12.71 -12.08
C CYS A 55 -8.26 -13.84 -12.32
N ASP A 56 -8.10 -14.97 -11.62
CA ASP A 56 -9.13 -16.00 -11.57
C ASP A 56 -10.28 -15.53 -10.68
N MET A 57 -11.32 -14.94 -11.28
CA MET A 57 -12.49 -14.43 -10.55
C MET A 57 -13.33 -15.53 -9.88
N ASN A 58 -13.12 -16.81 -10.21
CA ASN A 58 -13.82 -17.92 -9.55
C ASN A 58 -13.08 -18.39 -8.29
N HIS A 59 -11.85 -17.91 -8.07
CA HIS A 59 -11.06 -18.30 -6.93
C HIS A 59 -11.77 -17.92 -5.61
N PRO A 60 -11.88 -18.83 -4.62
CA PRO A 60 -12.69 -18.61 -3.42
C PRO A 60 -12.39 -17.34 -2.64
N GLU A 61 -11.14 -16.88 -2.70
CA GLU A 61 -10.70 -15.65 -2.02
C GLU A 61 -11.18 -14.37 -2.70
N VAL A 62 -11.38 -14.37 -4.02
CA VAL A 62 -11.68 -13.16 -4.79
C VAL A 62 -13.07 -13.18 -5.43
N ARG A 63 -13.80 -14.30 -5.41
CA ARG A 63 -15.15 -14.42 -6.00
C ARG A 63 -16.18 -13.41 -5.49
N ASN A 64 -15.97 -12.86 -4.30
CA ASN A 64 -16.85 -11.88 -3.66
C ASN A 64 -16.31 -10.43 -3.77
N VAL A 65 -15.17 -10.23 -4.44
CA VAL A 65 -14.61 -8.91 -4.73
C VAL A 65 -15.52 -8.15 -5.68
N LYS A 66 -15.64 -6.84 -5.47
CA LYS A 66 -16.35 -5.94 -6.37
C LYS A 66 -15.50 -5.65 -7.61
N PHE A 67 -15.56 -6.54 -8.61
CA PHE A 67 -14.93 -6.30 -9.90
C PHE A 67 -15.73 -5.31 -10.76
N ARG A 68 -15.03 -4.41 -11.45
CA ARG A 68 -15.58 -3.71 -12.61
C ARG A 68 -15.76 -4.73 -13.74
N LYS A 69 -16.89 -4.64 -14.45
CA LYS A 69 -17.25 -5.59 -15.53
C LYS A 69 -16.21 -5.61 -16.64
N ASP A 70 -15.72 -4.44 -17.04
CA ASP A 70 -14.83 -4.32 -18.19
C ASP A 70 -13.38 -4.41 -17.72
N TRP A 71 -12.69 -5.48 -18.15
CA TRP A 71 -11.25 -5.61 -17.98
C TRP A 71 -10.49 -4.72 -18.98
N ILE A 72 -9.32 -4.26 -18.55
CA ILE A 72 -8.39 -3.56 -19.44
C ILE A 72 -7.33 -4.56 -19.89
N PHE A 73 -7.24 -4.76 -21.20
CA PHE A 73 -6.19 -5.60 -21.79
C PHE A 73 -5.08 -4.71 -22.32
N GLY A 74 -3.83 -4.98 -21.92
CA GLY A 74 -2.63 -4.29 -22.38
C GLY A 74 -2.43 -4.36 -23.89
N GLY A 75 -3.19 -5.17 -24.62
CA GLY A 75 -3.07 -5.34 -26.08
C GLY A 75 -1.83 -6.16 -26.43
N THR A 76 -1.89 -6.89 -27.54
CA THR A 76 -0.90 -7.92 -27.86
C THR A 76 -1.10 -8.41 -29.31
N ILE A 77 -0.07 -9.07 -29.86
CA ILE A 77 -0.11 -9.86 -31.10
C ILE A 77 -1.15 -11.00 -31.02
N LEU A 78 -1.34 -11.58 -29.84
CA LEU A 78 -2.27 -12.68 -29.54
C LEU A 78 -3.31 -12.26 -28.50
N GLN A 79 -4.57 -12.25 -28.91
CA GLN A 79 -5.69 -11.85 -28.06
C GLN A 79 -5.78 -12.75 -26.82
N GLY A 80 -5.86 -12.13 -25.64
CA GLY A 80 -6.24 -12.80 -24.40
C GLY A 80 -7.72 -12.60 -24.11
N ASP A 81 -8.26 -13.38 -23.18
CA ASP A 81 -9.58 -13.19 -22.61
C ASP A 81 -9.58 -13.51 -21.11
N GLU A 82 -10.70 -13.24 -20.43
CA GLU A 82 -10.89 -13.47 -18.99
C GLU A 82 -10.98 -14.96 -18.61
N LYS A 83 -11.39 -15.83 -19.54
CA LYS A 83 -11.61 -17.27 -19.30
C LYS A 83 -10.30 -18.04 -19.25
N VAL A 84 -9.31 -17.54 -19.98
CA VAL A 84 -7.97 -18.09 -20.10
C VAL A 84 -7.22 -18.07 -18.75
N ASP A 85 -7.54 -17.15 -17.85
CA ASP A 85 -6.87 -17.02 -16.54
C ASP A 85 -7.21 -18.09 -15.51
N ALA A 86 -8.28 -18.85 -15.72
CA ALA A 86 -8.60 -20.01 -14.91
C ALA A 86 -7.74 -21.25 -15.24
N LEU A 87 -7.06 -21.28 -16.39
CA LEU A 87 -6.37 -22.48 -16.91
C LEU A 87 -4.93 -22.60 -16.37
N ASP A 88 -4.61 -23.74 -15.76
CA ASP A 88 -3.37 -23.99 -14.99
C ASP A 88 -2.06 -24.06 -15.80
N TYR A 89 -2.12 -24.32 -17.10
CA TYR A 89 -0.94 -24.86 -17.82
C TYR A 89 -0.15 -23.84 -18.65
N ILE A 90 -0.65 -22.61 -18.82
CA ILE A 90 0.01 -21.57 -19.65
C ILE A 90 0.20 -20.25 -18.89
N HIS A 91 -0.63 -19.96 -17.89
CA HIS A 91 -0.75 -18.59 -17.38
C HIS A 91 0.02 -18.39 -16.09
N TYR A 92 0.89 -17.38 -16.10
CA TYR A 92 1.45 -16.79 -14.90
C TYR A 92 0.27 -16.32 -14.01
N LYS A 93 0.02 -16.97 -12.86
CA LYS A 93 -1.14 -16.72 -11.98
C LYS A 93 -0.88 -15.69 -10.87
N HIS A 94 -0.03 -14.71 -11.12
CA HIS A 94 0.41 -13.75 -10.11
C HIS A 94 -0.66 -12.72 -9.73
N GLY A 95 -1.54 -12.31 -10.65
CA GLY A 95 -2.52 -11.27 -10.35
C GLY A 95 -3.66 -11.71 -9.42
N THR A 96 -4.00 -13.00 -9.34
CA THR A 96 -5.00 -13.52 -8.38
C THR A 96 -4.58 -13.32 -6.92
N PRO A 97 -3.40 -13.78 -6.44
CA PRO A 97 -2.96 -13.54 -5.07
C PRO A 97 -2.75 -12.04 -4.79
N VAL A 98 -2.25 -11.25 -5.74
CA VAL A 98 -2.16 -9.79 -5.61
C VAL A 98 -3.54 -9.17 -5.36
N THR A 99 -4.54 -9.55 -6.16
CA THR A 99 -5.93 -9.10 -5.97
C THR A 99 -6.49 -9.56 -4.62
N GLY A 100 -6.17 -10.79 -4.22
CA GLY A 100 -6.55 -11.36 -2.91
C GLY A 100 -6.02 -10.53 -1.74
N LYS A 101 -4.76 -10.08 -1.77
CA LYS A 101 -4.19 -9.22 -0.72
C LYS A 101 -4.77 -7.82 -0.70
N ILE A 102 -5.20 -7.30 -1.85
CA ILE A 102 -5.84 -5.99 -1.92
C ILE A 102 -7.27 -6.06 -1.41
N ALA A 103 -8.13 -6.92 -1.98
CA ALA A 103 -9.58 -6.88 -1.75
C ALA A 103 -10.22 -8.25 -1.43
N GLY A 104 -9.43 -9.31 -1.30
CA GLY A 104 -9.93 -10.66 -1.02
C GLY A 104 -10.77 -10.78 0.25
N GLU A 105 -11.69 -11.74 0.25
CA GLU A 105 -12.70 -11.95 1.30
C GLU A 105 -12.11 -12.19 2.70
N ARG A 106 -10.89 -12.74 2.80
CA ARG A 106 -10.26 -13.08 4.09
C ARG A 106 -8.92 -12.39 4.30
N THR A 107 -8.26 -12.02 3.20
CA THR A 107 -6.88 -11.53 3.19
C THR A 107 -6.73 -10.15 2.59
N GLY A 108 -7.85 -9.58 2.10
CA GLY A 108 -7.90 -8.24 1.55
C GLY A 108 -7.76 -7.17 2.63
N VAL A 109 -6.84 -6.24 2.41
CA VAL A 109 -6.69 -5.05 3.25
C VAL A 109 -7.81 -4.03 2.99
N ALA A 110 -8.33 -3.94 1.77
CA ALA A 110 -9.34 -3.01 1.28
C ALA A 110 -10.51 -3.74 0.62
N GLN A 111 -11.20 -4.58 1.38
CA GLN A 111 -12.24 -5.50 0.87
C GLN A 111 -13.42 -4.84 0.16
N GLU A 112 -13.71 -3.57 0.45
CA GLU A 112 -14.81 -2.83 -0.19
C GLU A 112 -14.35 -1.99 -1.39
N ALA A 113 -13.07 -2.08 -1.77
CA ALA A 113 -12.56 -1.44 -2.98
C ALA A 113 -13.15 -2.09 -4.24
N GLU A 114 -13.36 -1.27 -5.27
CA GLU A 114 -13.67 -1.75 -6.60
C GLU A 114 -12.39 -2.08 -7.35
N ILE A 115 -12.27 -3.31 -7.86
CA ILE A 115 -11.11 -3.77 -8.61
C ILE A 115 -11.36 -3.66 -10.10
N VAL A 116 -10.42 -3.02 -10.81
CA VAL A 116 -10.30 -3.07 -12.27
C VAL A 116 -9.10 -3.95 -12.60
N VAL A 117 -9.35 -5.09 -13.23
CA VAL A 117 -8.27 -5.97 -13.66
C VAL A 117 -7.64 -5.40 -14.93
N VAL A 118 -6.33 -5.20 -14.88
CA VAL A 118 -5.53 -4.74 -16.01
C VAL A 118 -4.56 -5.85 -16.38
N LYS A 119 -4.95 -6.64 -17.38
CA LYS A 119 -4.18 -7.80 -17.84
C LYS A 119 -3.06 -7.34 -18.78
N MET A 120 -1.83 -7.43 -18.31
CA MET A 120 -0.62 -7.06 -19.07
C MET A 120 -0.05 -8.23 -19.87
N THR A 121 -0.48 -9.46 -19.57
CA THR A 121 -0.09 -10.66 -20.31
C THR A 121 -0.97 -10.87 -21.54
N ASP A 122 -0.39 -11.47 -22.57
CA ASP A 122 -1.13 -11.87 -23.75
C ASP A 122 -1.91 -13.19 -23.56
N GLY A 123 -2.60 -13.64 -24.62
CA GLY A 123 -3.31 -14.93 -24.62
C GLY A 123 -2.41 -16.17 -24.43
N ARG A 124 -1.08 -16.00 -24.38
CA ARG A 124 -0.11 -17.05 -24.03
C ARG A 124 0.60 -16.77 -22.70
N GLY A 125 0.11 -15.81 -21.91
CA GLY A 125 0.73 -15.46 -20.63
C GLY A 125 2.03 -14.64 -20.75
N SER A 126 2.41 -14.17 -21.94
CA SER A 126 3.65 -13.41 -22.14
C SER A 126 3.45 -11.95 -21.76
N ILE A 127 4.40 -11.39 -21.00
CA ILE A 127 4.46 -9.96 -20.68
C ILE A 127 5.62 -9.32 -21.45
N ASN A 128 5.35 -8.21 -22.13
CA ASN A 128 6.35 -7.48 -22.90
C ASN A 128 6.26 -5.97 -22.59
N HIS A 129 7.31 -5.23 -22.91
CA HIS A 129 7.40 -3.80 -22.63
C HIS A 129 6.28 -2.96 -23.28
N ASP A 130 5.89 -3.31 -24.49
CA ASP A 130 4.81 -2.66 -25.24
C ASP A 130 3.45 -2.89 -24.56
N THR A 131 3.18 -4.11 -24.07
CA THR A 131 1.93 -4.43 -23.37
C THR A 131 1.82 -3.70 -22.03
N ILE A 132 2.93 -3.54 -21.30
CA ILE A 132 2.99 -2.74 -20.07
C ILE A 132 2.70 -1.27 -20.35
N ILE A 133 3.42 -0.64 -21.30
CA ILE A 133 3.23 0.79 -21.61
C ILE A 133 1.81 1.06 -22.11
N ASN A 134 1.29 0.21 -23.01
CA ASN A 134 -0.08 0.35 -23.49
C ASN A 134 -1.12 0.12 -22.38
N SER A 135 -0.82 -0.69 -21.37
CA SER A 135 -1.69 -0.84 -20.18
C SER A 135 -1.79 0.48 -19.41
N PHE A 136 -0.68 1.18 -19.17
CA PHE A 136 -0.69 2.50 -18.53
C PHE A 136 -1.52 3.53 -19.34
N VAL A 137 -1.37 3.55 -20.66
CA VAL A 137 -2.15 4.44 -21.54
C VAL A 137 -3.66 4.13 -21.44
N LYS A 138 -4.04 2.85 -21.46
CA LYS A 138 -5.46 2.47 -21.36
C LYS A 138 -6.05 2.72 -19.97
N VAL A 139 -5.25 2.57 -18.92
CA VAL A 139 -5.65 2.96 -17.56
C VAL A 139 -5.89 4.48 -17.49
N TYR A 140 -5.00 5.29 -18.07
CA TYR A 140 -5.21 6.73 -18.20
C TYR A 140 -6.55 7.05 -18.90
N ASP A 141 -6.80 6.43 -20.07
CA ASP A 141 -8.06 6.63 -20.80
C ASP A 141 -9.30 6.20 -20.01
N ASP A 142 -9.21 5.14 -19.20
CA ASP A 142 -10.31 4.68 -18.35
C ASP A 142 -10.59 5.62 -17.17
N ILE A 143 -9.53 6.16 -16.55
CA ILE A 143 -9.64 7.15 -15.48
C ILE A 143 -10.27 8.44 -15.99
N LEU A 144 -9.91 8.90 -17.21
CA LEU A 144 -10.52 10.08 -17.82
C LEU A 144 -12.02 9.96 -18.06
N LYS A 145 -12.54 8.75 -18.23
CA LYS A 145 -13.99 8.50 -18.35
C LYS A 145 -14.71 8.61 -17.00
N ASN A 146 -13.97 8.58 -15.88
CA ASN A 146 -14.49 8.54 -14.51
C ASN A 146 -13.74 9.52 -13.56
N PRO A 147 -13.64 10.82 -13.87
CA PRO A 147 -12.68 11.75 -13.23
C PRO A 147 -12.98 12.13 -11.76
N GLY A 148 -14.01 11.56 -11.13
CA GLY A 148 -14.45 11.90 -9.77
C GLY A 148 -14.06 10.90 -8.68
N ARG A 149 -13.30 9.84 -9.03
CA ARG A 149 -12.96 8.77 -8.08
C ARG A 149 -11.46 8.71 -7.88
N ASN A 150 -11.06 8.49 -6.64
CA ASN A 150 -9.68 8.14 -6.32
C ASN A 150 -9.32 6.80 -6.99
N CYS A 151 -8.16 6.78 -7.63
CA CYS A 151 -7.65 5.67 -8.41
C CYS A 151 -6.26 5.29 -7.87
N ILE A 152 -6.15 4.09 -7.33
CA ILE A 152 -4.89 3.52 -6.89
C ILE A 152 -4.47 2.51 -7.94
N ILE A 153 -3.25 2.61 -8.45
CA ILE A 153 -2.70 1.68 -9.42
C ILE A 153 -1.72 0.80 -8.68
N ASN A 154 -2.05 -0.48 -8.56
CA ASN A 154 -1.11 -1.49 -8.06
C ASN A 154 -0.37 -2.08 -9.25
N PHE A 155 0.93 -1.86 -9.31
CA PHE A 155 1.82 -2.45 -10.28
C PHE A 155 2.80 -3.39 -9.56
N SER A 156 2.36 -4.62 -9.30
CA SER A 156 3.13 -5.69 -8.63
C SER A 156 4.06 -6.40 -9.62
N SER A 157 4.78 -5.59 -10.40
CA SER A 157 5.71 -6.07 -11.41
C SER A 157 6.80 -5.04 -11.60
N GLY A 158 7.68 -5.34 -12.54
CA GLY A 158 8.80 -4.50 -12.89
C GLY A 158 9.23 -4.84 -14.29
N TRP A 159 9.64 -3.82 -15.04
CA TRP A 159 10.34 -4.08 -16.29
C TRP A 159 11.69 -3.42 -16.27
N TYR A 160 12.65 -4.07 -16.90
CA TYR A 160 13.98 -3.52 -17.07
C TYR A 160 14.04 -2.76 -18.36
N HIS A 161 15.07 -1.94 -18.49
CA HIS A 161 15.38 -1.44 -19.80
C HIS A 161 15.61 -2.62 -20.77
N PRO A 162 15.10 -2.57 -22.01
CA PRO A 162 15.24 -3.67 -22.97
C PRO A 162 16.70 -4.13 -23.21
N ASN A 163 17.66 -3.25 -22.92
CA ASN A 163 19.09 -3.49 -23.08
C ASN A 163 19.82 -3.94 -21.80
N ASP A 164 19.24 -3.82 -20.60
CA ASP A 164 19.95 -4.14 -19.34
C ASP A 164 20.19 -5.66 -19.16
N ARG A 165 19.34 -6.50 -19.75
CA ARG A 165 19.50 -7.98 -19.73
C ARG A 165 20.27 -8.54 -20.92
N ARG A 166 20.62 -7.71 -21.91
CA ARG A 166 21.08 -8.15 -23.23
C ARG A 166 22.27 -7.30 -23.70
N TYR A 167 23.47 -7.78 -23.36
CA TYR A 167 24.73 -7.63 -24.12
C TYR A 167 25.68 -6.46 -23.78
N ALA A 168 26.71 -6.81 -22.99
CA ALA A 168 28.01 -6.13 -22.92
C ALA A 168 28.95 -6.43 -24.13
N TRP A 169 28.43 -6.84 -25.30
CA TRP A 169 29.21 -7.58 -26.31
C TRP A 169 28.95 -7.19 -27.79
N ASN A 170 28.64 -5.93 -28.15
CA ASN A 170 28.48 -5.58 -29.59
C ASN A 170 28.76 -4.12 -29.99
N ASP A 171 29.26 -3.93 -31.22
CA ASP A 171 29.58 -2.66 -31.91
C ASP A 171 28.38 -1.73 -32.21
N LYS A 172 27.19 -2.03 -31.66
CA LYS A 172 25.96 -1.23 -31.84
C LYS A 172 25.65 -0.32 -30.65
N ALA A 173 26.63 -0.06 -29.80
CA ALA A 173 26.47 0.69 -28.55
C ALA A 173 25.78 2.05 -28.73
N ALA A 174 26.09 2.79 -29.79
CA ALA A 174 25.50 4.12 -30.05
C ALA A 174 24.00 4.07 -30.36
N ALA A 175 23.56 3.23 -31.30
CA ALA A 175 22.14 3.10 -31.64
C ALA A 175 21.32 2.54 -30.46
N LEU A 176 21.92 1.66 -29.67
CA LEU A 176 21.30 1.14 -28.44
C LEU A 176 21.20 2.19 -27.34
N HIS A 177 22.15 3.13 -27.27
CA HIS A 177 22.11 4.26 -26.36
C HIS A 177 21.00 5.26 -26.73
N GLU A 178 20.85 5.59 -28.02
CA GLU A 178 19.74 6.44 -28.49
C GLU A 178 18.38 5.80 -28.21
N PHE A 179 18.24 4.50 -28.49
CA PHE A 179 17.03 3.76 -28.13
C PHE A 179 16.77 3.80 -26.62
N HIS A 180 17.83 3.71 -25.80
CA HIS A 180 17.68 3.80 -24.35
C HIS A 180 17.12 5.14 -23.91
N ILE A 181 17.70 6.23 -24.40
CA ILE A 181 17.21 7.57 -24.10
C ILE A 181 15.75 7.73 -24.55
N ALA A 182 15.41 7.28 -25.75
CA ALA A 182 14.05 7.37 -26.28
C ALA A 182 13.05 6.54 -25.47
N TYR A 183 13.39 5.31 -25.11
CA TYR A 183 12.52 4.44 -24.32
C TYR A 183 12.31 4.96 -22.89
N ASN A 184 13.38 5.45 -22.25
CA ASN A 184 13.29 6.06 -20.93
C ASN A 184 12.41 7.31 -20.94
N ARG A 185 12.52 8.16 -21.97
CA ARG A 185 11.64 9.32 -22.17
C ARG A 185 10.19 8.90 -22.38
N LEU A 186 9.93 7.88 -23.21
CA LEU A 186 8.57 7.38 -23.41
C LEU A 186 7.93 6.89 -22.11
N ALA A 187 8.65 6.07 -21.32
CA ALA A 187 8.17 5.59 -20.04
C ALA A 187 7.89 6.75 -19.07
N MET A 188 8.79 7.74 -19.01
CA MET A 188 8.62 8.96 -18.23
C MET A 188 7.38 9.74 -18.66
N ASP A 189 7.22 10.04 -19.94
CA ASP A 189 6.13 10.85 -20.48
C ASP A 189 4.77 10.20 -20.22
N VAL A 190 4.67 8.87 -20.40
CA VAL A 190 3.43 8.12 -20.12
C VAL A 190 3.09 8.15 -18.63
N LEU A 191 4.06 7.84 -17.76
CA LEU A 191 3.83 7.87 -16.31
C LEU A 191 3.51 9.29 -15.83
N LYS A 192 4.20 10.31 -16.35
CA LYS A 192 3.94 11.71 -16.04
C LYS A 192 2.52 12.11 -16.41
N LYS A 193 2.06 11.80 -17.62
CA LYS A 193 0.68 12.11 -18.02
C LYS A 193 -0.36 11.43 -17.15
N LEU A 194 -0.10 10.19 -16.75
CA LEU A 194 -0.98 9.44 -15.85
C LEU A 194 -0.99 10.03 -14.43
N LEU A 195 0.18 10.34 -13.88
CA LEU A 195 0.36 10.78 -12.49
C LEU A 195 0.15 12.29 -12.30
N ASP A 196 0.02 13.06 -13.38
CA ASP A 196 -0.46 14.44 -13.33
C ASP A 196 -1.98 14.52 -13.12
N LEU A 197 -2.70 13.40 -13.19
CA LEU A 197 -4.10 13.34 -12.78
C LEU A 197 -4.18 13.46 -11.24
N PRO A 198 -5.00 14.38 -10.70
CA PRO A 198 -5.01 14.71 -9.26
C PRO A 198 -5.61 13.60 -8.37
N ASN A 199 -6.24 12.60 -8.98
CA ASN A 199 -6.94 11.51 -8.34
C ASN A 199 -6.21 10.17 -8.51
N VAL A 200 -4.91 10.17 -8.83
CA VAL A 200 -4.13 8.95 -9.11
C VAL A 200 -2.92 8.82 -8.18
N VAL A 201 -2.72 7.60 -7.68
CA VAL A 201 -1.47 7.16 -7.03
C VAL A 201 -1.03 5.84 -7.64
N LEU A 202 0.27 5.69 -7.88
CA LEU A 202 0.90 4.45 -8.34
C LEU A 202 1.72 3.82 -7.20
N VAL A 203 1.56 2.52 -7.00
CA VAL A 203 2.32 1.71 -6.05
C VAL A 203 3.13 0.69 -6.83
N ALA A 204 4.44 0.64 -6.61
CA ALA A 204 5.35 -0.25 -7.34
C ALA A 204 6.43 -0.84 -6.41
N PRO A 205 6.87 -2.10 -6.62
CA PRO A 205 7.93 -2.72 -5.85
C PRO A 205 9.33 -2.32 -6.33
N VAL A 206 10.33 -2.45 -5.46
CA VAL A 206 11.77 -2.20 -5.75
C VAL A 206 12.49 -3.29 -6.54
N ASP A 207 11.80 -4.38 -6.93
CA ASP A 207 12.32 -5.66 -7.45
C ASP A 207 12.75 -6.69 -6.37
N ASN A 208 13.10 -7.90 -6.81
CA ASN A 208 13.48 -9.06 -6.00
C ASN A 208 15.00 -9.25 -5.88
N ASP A 209 15.81 -8.27 -6.27
CA ASP A 209 17.26 -8.33 -6.12
C ASP A 209 17.70 -8.32 -4.63
N THR A 210 18.99 -8.55 -4.38
CA THR A 210 19.51 -8.58 -3.01
C THR A 210 19.57 -7.19 -2.37
N PRO A 211 19.44 -7.07 -1.03
CA PRO A 211 19.69 -5.82 -0.31
C PRO A 211 20.99 -5.14 -0.72
N GLY A 212 20.93 -3.83 -0.97
CA GLY A 212 22.06 -3.01 -1.42
C GLY A 212 22.32 -3.01 -2.93
N ALA A 213 21.59 -3.81 -3.72
CA ALA A 213 21.61 -3.65 -5.17
C ALA A 213 20.94 -2.33 -5.60
N PRO A 214 21.36 -1.72 -6.72
CA PRO A 214 20.71 -0.54 -7.27
C PRO A 214 19.32 -0.85 -7.84
N ILE A 215 18.38 0.10 -7.72
CA ILE A 215 17.03 -0.02 -8.27
C ILE A 215 17.02 0.45 -9.73
N TYR A 216 17.02 -0.49 -10.68
CA TYR A 216 16.98 -0.20 -12.12
C TYR A 216 15.62 -0.47 -12.78
N VAL A 217 14.69 -1.04 -12.02
CA VAL A 217 13.40 -1.47 -12.54
C VAL A 217 12.44 -0.29 -12.70
N TYR A 218 11.72 -0.25 -13.80
CA TYR A 218 10.62 0.70 -14.00
C TYR A 218 9.34 0.16 -13.33
N PRO A 219 8.50 1.02 -12.72
CA PRO A 219 8.66 2.47 -12.59
C PRO A 219 9.48 2.87 -11.34
N ALA A 220 9.86 1.93 -10.48
CA ALA A 220 10.48 2.21 -9.18
C ALA A 220 11.72 3.11 -9.25
N ARG A 221 12.56 2.94 -10.28
CA ARG A 221 13.75 3.77 -10.54
C ARG A 221 13.47 5.27 -10.69
N PHE A 222 12.21 5.65 -10.90
CA PHE A 222 11.79 7.05 -11.01
C PHE A 222 11.29 7.62 -9.68
N GLY A 223 11.27 6.84 -8.60
CA GLY A 223 10.75 7.27 -7.30
C GLY A 223 11.53 8.41 -6.65
N ASN A 224 12.76 8.70 -7.11
CA ASN A 224 13.57 9.82 -6.64
C ASN A 224 13.34 11.14 -7.42
N LEU A 225 12.45 11.16 -8.42
CA LEU A 225 12.19 12.36 -9.20
C LEU A 225 11.13 13.23 -8.52
N ASP A 226 11.45 14.51 -8.28
CA ASP A 226 10.54 15.48 -7.65
C ASP A 226 9.16 15.53 -8.30
N GLU A 227 9.08 15.35 -9.62
CA GLU A 227 7.81 15.37 -10.35
C GLU A 227 6.86 14.22 -10.00
N PHE A 228 7.36 13.16 -9.36
CA PHE A 228 6.64 12.00 -8.84
C PHE A 228 6.54 11.97 -7.32
N GLU A 229 7.04 13.01 -6.64
CA GLU A 229 6.87 13.13 -5.20
C GLU A 229 5.38 13.08 -4.83
N ASN A 230 5.04 12.23 -3.86
CA ASN A 230 3.66 11.97 -3.42
C ASN A 230 2.70 11.55 -4.56
N LYS A 231 3.22 10.93 -5.62
CA LYS A 231 2.43 10.30 -6.70
C LYS A 231 2.79 8.83 -6.90
N ILE A 232 4.05 8.47 -6.65
CA ILE A 232 4.54 7.09 -6.64
C ILE A 232 4.91 6.69 -5.22
N VAL A 233 4.48 5.50 -4.80
CA VAL A 233 4.98 4.81 -3.61
C VAL A 233 5.82 3.63 -4.07
N VAL A 234 7.13 3.74 -3.86
CA VAL A 234 8.07 2.65 -4.10
C VAL A 234 8.19 1.82 -2.82
N VAL A 235 7.91 0.52 -2.93
CA VAL A 235 7.74 -0.39 -1.80
C VAL A 235 8.91 -1.37 -1.72
N GLY A 236 9.64 -1.34 -0.62
CA GLY A 236 10.65 -2.34 -0.28
C GLY A 236 10.05 -3.60 0.35
N GLY A 237 10.80 -4.69 0.34
CA GLY A 237 10.44 -5.89 1.10
C GLY A 237 10.96 -5.86 2.53
N TYR A 238 10.16 -6.36 3.46
CA TYR A 238 10.45 -6.49 4.89
C TYR A 238 10.29 -7.93 5.35
N ASP A 239 11.34 -8.51 5.92
CA ASP A 239 11.25 -9.82 6.56
C ASP A 239 10.87 -9.66 8.05
N PRO A 240 9.67 -10.11 8.47
CA PRO A 240 9.22 -10.01 9.86
C PRO A 240 10.05 -10.84 10.84
N ARG A 241 10.85 -11.80 10.39
CA ARG A 241 11.67 -12.65 11.26
C ARG A 241 12.94 -11.95 11.70
N THR A 242 13.55 -11.22 10.77
CA THR A 242 14.80 -10.50 11.01
C THR A 242 14.57 -9.04 11.35
N GLY A 243 13.46 -8.46 10.87
CA GLY A 243 13.12 -7.05 11.04
C GLY A 243 13.80 -6.13 10.01
N TYR A 244 14.50 -6.69 9.02
CA TYR A 244 15.32 -5.94 8.07
C TYR A 244 14.75 -5.98 6.64
N VAL A 245 15.37 -5.19 5.76
CA VAL A 245 15.04 -5.16 4.33
C VAL A 245 15.41 -6.49 3.65
N SER A 246 14.54 -6.96 2.76
CA SER A 246 14.73 -8.19 1.99
C SER A 246 15.16 -7.94 0.54
N ASN A 247 15.10 -6.68 0.09
CA ASN A 247 15.23 -6.28 -1.32
C ASN A 247 16.09 -5.01 -1.45
N PRO A 248 16.33 -4.49 -2.68
CA PRO A 248 17.03 -3.23 -2.88
C PRO A 248 16.41 -2.10 -2.05
N TRP A 249 17.27 -1.16 -1.63
CA TRP A 249 16.85 -0.04 -0.81
C TRP A 249 17.62 1.20 -1.21
N ASP A 250 16.91 2.33 -1.28
CA ASP A 250 17.45 3.65 -1.60
C ASP A 250 16.64 4.69 -0.80
N ASP A 251 17.12 5.93 -0.70
CA ASP A 251 16.56 6.97 0.19
C ASP A 251 15.10 7.33 -0.14
N TYR A 252 14.70 7.15 -1.41
CA TYR A 252 13.33 7.39 -1.86
C TYR A 252 12.38 6.21 -1.60
N VAL A 253 12.90 5.04 -1.19
CA VAL A 253 12.10 3.91 -0.72
C VAL A 253 11.76 4.16 0.75
N ARG A 254 10.57 4.71 1.00
CA ARG A 254 10.20 5.23 2.33
C ARG A 254 9.35 4.28 3.16
N VAL A 255 8.90 3.19 2.56
CA VAL A 255 8.07 2.18 3.20
C VAL A 255 8.42 0.79 2.71
N ALA A 256 8.46 -0.16 3.64
CA ALA A 256 8.57 -1.58 3.36
C ALA A 256 7.25 -2.28 3.71
N ALA A 257 6.98 -3.40 3.05
CA ALA A 257 5.86 -4.26 3.38
C ALA A 257 6.31 -5.71 3.43
N PHE A 258 5.48 -6.56 4.03
CA PHE A 258 5.81 -7.95 4.29
C PHE A 258 6.31 -8.64 3.02
N TYR A 259 7.51 -9.20 3.12
CA TYR A 259 8.17 -9.95 2.08
C TYR A 259 9.07 -10.98 2.76
N ILE A 260 8.62 -12.24 2.77
CA ILE A 260 9.49 -13.37 3.07
C ILE A 260 9.83 -13.96 1.72
N ASP A 261 11.13 -13.89 1.38
CA ASP A 261 11.82 -14.53 0.28
C ASP A 261 10.89 -15.27 -0.69
N GLY A 262 10.60 -14.62 -1.83
CA GLY A 262 9.67 -15.02 -2.88
C GLY A 262 9.97 -16.39 -3.50
N GLY A 263 9.83 -17.44 -2.70
CA GLY A 263 9.80 -18.83 -3.08
C GLY A 263 8.55 -19.14 -3.86
N LEU A 264 8.60 -18.76 -5.13
CA LEU A 264 7.74 -19.14 -6.22
C LEU A 264 7.16 -20.56 -6.04
N ALA A 265 5.89 -20.66 -6.37
CA ALA A 265 5.20 -21.87 -6.81
C ALA A 265 5.78 -22.45 -8.12
N VAL A 266 7.09 -22.34 -8.36
CA VAL A 266 7.79 -22.99 -9.46
C VAL A 266 9.06 -23.60 -8.90
N GLU A 267 9.14 -24.94 -8.95
CA GLU A 267 10.29 -25.73 -8.55
C GLU A 267 11.59 -25.23 -9.23
N TYR A 268 12.44 -24.53 -8.48
CA TYR A 268 13.89 -24.50 -8.71
C TYR A 268 14.60 -24.94 -7.41
N PRO A 269 15.67 -25.74 -7.50
CA PRO A 269 16.01 -26.73 -6.48
C PRO A 269 16.92 -26.18 -5.37
N ALA A 270 16.50 -25.12 -4.67
CA ALA A 270 17.15 -24.68 -3.44
C ALA A 270 16.22 -23.80 -2.59
N TYR A 271 15.37 -24.46 -1.78
CA TYR A 271 14.67 -24.01 -0.57
C TYR A 271 14.40 -22.52 -0.29
N PRO A 272 13.11 -22.21 -0.09
CA PRO A 272 12.60 -21.61 1.17
C PRO A 272 11.48 -22.49 1.81
N PRO A 273 10.97 -22.18 3.03
CA PRO A 273 9.98 -23.02 3.71
C PRO A 273 8.68 -23.18 2.91
N LYS A 274 8.17 -24.42 2.85
CA LYS A 274 6.96 -24.76 2.10
C LYS A 274 5.75 -23.95 2.61
N PRO A 275 4.93 -23.36 1.73
CA PRO A 275 3.68 -22.72 2.15
C PRO A 275 2.83 -23.69 2.97
N THR A 276 2.10 -23.19 3.97
CA THR A 276 1.21 -24.01 4.78
C THR A 276 0.13 -24.65 3.90
N GLU A 277 -0.40 -25.82 4.27
CA GLU A 277 -1.51 -26.46 3.54
C GLU A 277 -2.76 -25.56 3.44
N ARG A 278 -2.90 -24.55 4.32
CA ARG A 278 -3.95 -23.54 4.21
C ARG A 278 -3.64 -22.51 3.13
N GLN A 279 -2.40 -22.00 3.07
CA GLN A 279 -1.96 -21.07 2.02
C GLN A 279 -2.01 -21.72 0.63
N LYS A 280 -1.59 -22.99 0.52
CA LYS A 280 -1.72 -23.78 -0.72
C LYS A 280 -3.17 -23.95 -1.16
N ARG A 281 -4.07 -24.26 -0.20
CA ARG A 281 -5.51 -24.37 -0.48
C ARG A 281 -6.16 -23.06 -0.89
N LEU A 282 -5.59 -21.93 -0.50
CA LEU A 282 -6.05 -20.59 -0.87
C LEU A 282 -5.29 -20.01 -2.06
N GLN A 283 -4.32 -20.72 -2.66
CA GLN A 283 -3.49 -20.25 -3.78
C GLN A 283 -2.91 -18.82 -3.58
N LEU A 284 -2.65 -18.43 -2.33
CA LEU A 284 -2.15 -17.10 -1.95
C LEU A 284 -0.61 -17.05 -1.91
N GLU A 285 0.04 -17.78 -2.80
CA GLU A 285 1.44 -18.20 -2.66
C GLU A 285 2.48 -17.11 -3.01
N SER A 286 2.05 -15.94 -3.51
CA SER A 286 2.91 -14.76 -3.69
C SER A 286 2.42 -13.58 -2.84
N ALA A 287 3.26 -13.13 -1.91
CA ALA A 287 3.07 -11.89 -1.19
C ALA A 287 3.95 -10.81 -1.83
N ASP A 288 3.34 -9.92 -2.61
CA ASP A 288 4.01 -8.69 -3.07
C ASP A 288 3.72 -7.58 -2.08
N GLY A 289 4.76 -6.95 -1.55
CA GLY A 289 4.67 -5.82 -0.63
C GLY A 289 3.80 -4.67 -1.16
N SER A 290 3.84 -4.42 -2.48
CA SER A 290 3.04 -3.38 -3.14
C SER A 290 1.53 -3.58 -2.94
N SER A 291 1.05 -4.83 -2.98
CA SER A 291 -0.37 -5.16 -2.81
C SER A 291 -0.91 -4.75 -1.43
N PHE A 292 -0.13 -4.95 -0.36
CA PHE A 292 -0.49 -4.50 0.98
C PHE A 292 -0.55 -2.99 1.07
N VAL A 293 0.46 -2.30 0.51
CA VAL A 293 0.53 -0.84 0.52
C VAL A 293 -0.63 -0.23 -0.27
N THR A 294 -0.97 -0.79 -1.43
CA THR A 294 -2.17 -0.40 -2.20
C THR A 294 -3.43 -0.53 -1.35
N GLY A 295 -3.63 -1.66 -0.68
CA GLY A 295 -4.78 -1.88 0.18
C GLY A 295 -4.82 -0.90 1.37
N VAL A 296 -3.68 -0.57 1.96
CA VAL A 296 -3.61 0.44 3.04
C VAL A 296 -3.96 1.83 2.51
N ILE A 297 -3.46 2.24 1.34
CA ILE A 297 -3.80 3.53 0.72
C ILE A 297 -5.31 3.59 0.42
N ALA A 298 -5.89 2.55 -0.18
CA ALA A 298 -7.33 2.49 -0.42
C ALA A 298 -8.14 2.57 0.89
N THR A 299 -7.66 1.94 1.95
CA THR A 299 -8.28 2.02 3.28
C THR A 299 -8.20 3.43 3.86
N ILE A 300 -7.01 4.06 3.84
CA ILE A 300 -6.76 5.43 4.27
C ILE A 300 -7.73 6.40 3.57
N LEU A 301 -7.84 6.31 2.25
CA LEU A 301 -8.74 7.15 1.46
C LEU A 301 -10.21 6.90 1.82
N GLY A 302 -10.59 5.64 2.09
CA GLY A 302 -11.92 5.26 2.58
C GLY A 302 -12.30 5.90 3.93
N THR A 303 -11.31 6.31 4.73
CA THR A 303 -11.55 7.06 5.99
C THR A 303 -11.82 8.56 5.78
N GLY A 304 -11.73 9.04 4.53
CA GLY A 304 -11.92 10.45 4.17
C GLY A 304 -10.64 11.29 4.16
N ILE A 305 -9.46 10.67 4.26
CA ILE A 305 -8.18 11.34 3.97
C ILE A 305 -8.13 11.66 2.47
N SER A 306 -7.67 12.87 2.13
CA SER A 306 -7.62 13.33 0.74
C SER A 306 -6.55 12.59 -0.07
N MET A 307 -6.67 12.55 -1.39
CA MET A 307 -5.64 11.94 -2.25
C MET A 307 -4.26 12.58 -2.05
N ALA A 308 -4.21 13.90 -1.94
CA ALA A 308 -2.96 14.64 -1.72
C ALA A 308 -2.28 14.31 -0.38
N ASP A 309 -3.08 13.92 0.63
CA ASP A 309 -2.58 13.62 1.98
C ASP A 309 -2.33 12.12 2.21
N ALA A 310 -2.80 11.24 1.31
CA ALA A 310 -2.77 9.79 1.54
C ALA A 310 -1.36 9.23 1.68
N ILE A 311 -0.42 9.63 0.81
CA ILE A 311 0.98 9.19 0.86
C ILE A 311 1.73 9.81 2.05
N PRO A 312 1.66 11.13 2.29
CA PRO A 312 2.22 11.72 3.52
C PRO A 312 1.68 11.05 4.79
N TYR A 313 0.38 10.77 4.84
CA TYR A 313 -0.24 10.07 5.97
C TYR A 313 0.32 8.65 6.12
N LEU A 314 0.34 7.84 5.03
CA LEU A 314 0.93 6.51 5.02
C LEU A 314 2.35 6.52 5.61
N TYR A 315 3.23 7.41 5.13
CA TYR A 315 4.60 7.51 5.60
C TYR A 315 4.69 7.98 7.06
N SER A 316 3.78 8.85 7.51
CA SER A 316 3.74 9.27 8.92
C SER A 316 3.32 8.16 9.89
N GLN A 317 2.61 7.14 9.40
CA GLN A 317 2.19 5.99 10.21
C GLN A 317 3.21 4.86 10.17
N ALA A 318 3.94 4.68 9.06
CA ALA A 318 4.97 3.65 8.95
C ALA A 318 6.10 3.87 9.97
N TYR A 319 6.62 2.78 10.55
CA TYR A 319 7.65 2.85 11.59
C TYR A 319 8.51 1.56 11.62
N PRO A 320 9.75 1.60 12.12
CA PRO A 320 10.61 0.43 12.14
C PRO A 320 10.20 -0.54 13.25
N ARG A 321 10.18 -1.84 12.94
CA ARG A 321 9.82 -2.89 13.91
C ARG A 321 10.99 -3.32 14.80
N VAL A 322 12.22 -3.06 14.36
CA VAL A 322 13.47 -3.26 15.11
C VAL A 322 14.37 -2.05 14.95
N GLU A 323 15.33 -1.89 15.86
CA GLU A 323 16.34 -0.82 15.75
C GLU A 323 17.15 -0.95 14.45
N GLY A 324 17.21 0.15 13.68
CA GLY A 324 17.89 0.18 12.38
C GLY A 324 17.14 -0.53 11.23
N GLY A 325 15.94 -1.06 11.48
CA GLY A 325 15.09 -1.63 10.43
C GLY A 325 14.42 -0.55 9.55
N PRO A 326 13.83 -0.93 8.39
CA PRO A 326 13.09 -0.01 7.55
C PRO A 326 11.76 0.39 8.20
N ASN A 327 11.18 1.52 7.77
CA ASN A 327 9.80 1.84 8.12
C ASN A 327 8.86 0.82 7.47
N VAL A 328 8.15 0.03 8.28
CA VAL A 328 7.19 -0.95 7.79
C VAL A 328 5.81 -0.34 7.77
N VAL A 329 5.08 -0.55 6.67
CA VAL A 329 3.70 -0.11 6.49
C VAL A 329 2.85 -0.48 7.70
N TYR A 330 1.99 0.46 8.10
CA TYR A 330 1.08 0.31 9.21
C TYR A 330 -0.20 1.07 8.89
N ASN A 331 -1.34 0.45 9.18
CA ASN A 331 -2.65 1.02 8.84
C ASN A 331 -3.13 2.14 9.78
N GLY A 332 -2.32 2.52 10.78
CA GLY A 332 -2.59 3.66 11.67
C GLY A 332 -3.50 3.34 12.87
N ILE A 333 -3.97 2.11 13.03
CA ILE A 333 -4.95 1.75 14.08
C ILE A 333 -4.29 1.47 15.42
N GLN A 334 -4.35 2.45 16.32
CA GLN A 334 -3.75 2.38 17.64
C GLN A 334 -4.51 1.41 18.57
N ILE A 335 -3.83 0.86 19.59
CA ILE A 335 -4.44 -0.02 20.61
C ILE A 335 -5.67 0.63 21.26
N GLY A 336 -5.64 1.96 21.49
CA GLY A 336 -6.77 2.69 22.06
C GLY A 336 -8.03 2.72 21.18
N GLN A 337 -7.94 2.29 19.92
CA GLN A 337 -9.06 2.12 18.99
C GLN A 337 -9.58 0.69 18.94
N TRP A 338 -8.85 -0.27 19.50
CA TRP A 338 -9.28 -1.67 19.60
C TRP A 338 -10.44 -1.82 20.58
N THR A 339 -11.21 -2.90 20.44
CA THR A 339 -12.25 -3.27 21.42
C THR A 339 -11.60 -3.49 22.78
N GLN A 340 -12.14 -2.85 23.83
CA GLN A 340 -11.47 -2.76 25.14
C GLN A 340 -11.15 -4.11 25.80
N ASN A 341 -11.98 -5.13 25.59
CA ASN A 341 -11.75 -6.49 26.09
C ASN A 341 -10.64 -7.25 25.35
N LEU A 342 -10.14 -6.69 24.24
CA LEU A 342 -9.03 -7.21 23.43
C LEU A 342 -7.76 -6.36 23.61
N TRP A 343 -7.73 -5.43 24.57
CA TRP A 343 -6.51 -4.71 24.89
C TRP A 343 -5.48 -5.65 25.54
N PRO A 344 -4.19 -5.52 25.19
CA PRO A 344 -3.13 -6.21 25.91
C PRO A 344 -3.17 -5.88 27.40
N ALA A 345 -2.85 -6.85 28.26
CA ALA A 345 -2.91 -6.67 29.71
C ALA A 345 -2.01 -5.53 30.22
N TRP A 346 -0.92 -5.24 29.50
CA TRP A 346 0.00 -4.15 29.80
C TRP A 346 -0.51 -2.77 29.34
N TYR A 347 -1.48 -2.74 28.42
CA TYR A 347 -1.99 -1.49 27.87
C TYR A 347 -2.96 -0.84 28.87
N SER A 348 -2.51 0.26 29.46
CA SER A 348 -3.36 1.16 30.21
C SER A 348 -3.53 2.44 29.38
N PRO A 349 -4.76 2.81 28.99
CA PRO A 349 -4.95 4.09 28.32
C PRO A 349 -4.49 5.18 29.28
N SER A 350 -3.56 6.03 28.82
CA SER A 350 -3.22 7.24 29.57
C SER A 350 -4.52 7.96 29.96
N PRO A 351 -4.71 8.35 31.23
CA PRO A 351 -5.92 9.02 31.66
C PRO A 351 -6.16 10.20 30.72
N ARG A 352 -7.33 10.22 30.06
CA ARG A 352 -7.68 11.34 29.17
C ARG A 352 -7.56 12.62 29.98
N VAL A 353 -6.63 13.47 29.56
CA VAL A 353 -6.47 14.84 30.05
C VAL A 353 -7.52 15.67 29.33
N THR A 354 -8.71 15.82 29.91
CA THR A 354 -9.68 16.78 29.38
C THR A 354 -9.42 18.13 30.03
N ASN A 355 -9.06 19.11 29.21
CA ASN A 355 -8.95 20.50 29.62
C ASN A 355 -10.26 21.22 29.29
N THR A 356 -11.09 21.45 30.29
CA THR A 356 -12.35 22.19 30.13
C THR A 356 -12.11 23.65 30.49
N PRO A 357 -12.47 24.63 29.63
CA PRO A 357 -12.43 26.05 30.00
C PRO A 357 -13.37 26.28 31.19
N VAL A 358 -12.85 26.81 32.29
CA VAL A 358 -13.62 27.09 33.51
C VAL A 358 -13.96 28.57 33.59
N LYS A 359 -13.03 29.42 33.13
CA LYS A 359 -13.19 30.87 33.18
C LYS A 359 -12.30 31.52 32.12
N THR A 360 -12.91 32.32 31.25
CA THR A 360 -12.19 33.19 30.32
C THR A 360 -12.35 34.64 30.77
N ILE A 361 -11.22 35.34 30.90
CA ILE A 361 -11.18 36.76 31.24
C ILE A 361 -11.11 37.53 29.93
N PHE A 362 -12.03 38.48 29.76
CA PHE A 362 -12.11 39.33 28.57
C PHE A 362 -11.77 40.78 28.89
N ARG A 363 -11.21 41.49 27.92
CA ARG A 363 -11.07 42.96 27.92
C ARG A 363 -11.47 43.47 26.54
N ASN A 364 -12.45 44.37 26.49
CA ASN A 364 -12.99 44.94 25.25
C ASN A 364 -13.42 43.87 24.23
N GLY A 365 -14.02 42.78 24.70
CA GLY A 365 -14.45 41.66 23.84
C GLY A 365 -13.34 40.69 23.43
N VAL A 366 -12.07 40.98 23.75
CA VAL A 366 -10.93 40.10 23.45
C VAL A 366 -10.62 39.21 24.64
N ALA A 367 -10.49 37.89 24.41
CA ALA A 367 -10.08 36.94 25.44
C ALA A 367 -8.60 37.15 25.80
N LEU A 368 -8.32 37.53 27.04
CA LEU A 368 -6.95 37.72 27.54
C LEU A 368 -6.38 36.42 28.13
N LYS A 369 -7.21 35.66 28.84
CA LYS A 369 -6.74 34.56 29.67
C LYS A 369 -7.83 33.52 29.85
N THR A 370 -7.52 32.25 29.61
CA THR A 370 -8.45 31.14 29.85
C THR A 370 -7.88 30.22 30.92
N VAL A 371 -8.62 30.06 32.01
CA VAL A 371 -8.35 29.07 33.05
C VAL A 371 -9.01 27.76 32.65
N TYR A 372 -8.25 26.69 32.66
CA TYR A 372 -8.72 25.34 32.34
C TYR A 372 -8.74 24.49 33.61
N SER A 373 -9.75 23.63 33.75
CA SER A 373 -9.71 22.52 34.70
C SER A 373 -9.23 21.31 33.94
N THR A 374 -8.19 20.67 34.46
CA THR A 374 -7.72 19.41 33.94
C THR A 374 -8.39 18.29 34.72
N ILE A 375 -9.17 17.48 34.02
CA ILE A 375 -9.73 16.24 34.54
C ILE A 375 -8.88 15.11 33.96
N LEU A 376 -8.35 14.27 34.85
CA LEU A 376 -7.77 12.97 34.50
C LEU A 376 -8.87 11.95 34.81
N GLY A 377 -9.39 11.25 33.80
CA GLY A 377 -10.52 10.30 34.00
C GLY A 377 -10.21 9.17 34.99
N PRO A 378 -11.20 8.34 35.42
CA PRO A 378 -12.66 8.44 35.24
C PRO A 378 -13.37 9.13 36.42
N SER A 379 -12.64 9.76 37.34
CA SER A 379 -13.25 10.43 38.50
C SER A 379 -13.80 11.81 38.11
N PRO A 380 -15.01 12.20 38.54
CA PRO A 380 -15.55 13.55 38.30
C PRO A 380 -14.86 14.63 39.16
N ARG A 381 -13.77 14.31 39.89
CA ARG A 381 -13.06 15.26 40.73
C ARG A 381 -11.90 15.91 39.95
N PRO A 382 -11.87 17.26 39.82
CA PRO A 382 -10.77 17.97 39.19
C PRO A 382 -9.46 17.69 39.95
N VAL A 383 -8.41 17.33 39.22
CA VAL A 383 -7.10 16.97 39.83
C VAL A 383 -6.15 18.15 39.86
N ALA A 384 -6.29 19.13 38.93
CA ALA A 384 -5.50 20.35 38.92
C ALA A 384 -6.17 21.50 38.14
N LYS A 385 -5.84 22.74 38.53
CA LYS A 385 -6.15 23.96 37.75
C LYS A 385 -4.91 24.38 36.99
N ARG A 386 -5.04 24.62 35.69
CA ARG A 386 -3.95 25.16 34.86
C ARG A 386 -4.42 26.46 34.20
N THR A 387 -3.50 27.39 34.08
CA THR A 387 -3.79 28.73 33.57
C THR A 387 -2.91 28.96 32.34
N ALA A 388 -3.53 29.33 31.22
CA ALA A 388 -2.83 29.63 29.98
C ALA A 388 -3.12 31.07 29.56
N ASP A 389 -2.07 31.82 29.24
CA ASP A 389 -2.18 33.14 28.65
C ASP A 389 -2.45 32.98 27.15
N VAL A 390 -3.49 33.66 26.66
CA VAL A 390 -3.85 33.61 25.24
C VAL A 390 -3.02 34.71 24.59
N GLY A 391 -1.86 34.33 24.03
CA GLY A 391 -0.88 35.28 23.50
C GLY A 391 -1.50 36.24 22.48
N GLY A 392 -1.67 37.50 22.88
CA GLY A 392 -1.84 38.62 21.97
C GLY A 392 -0.50 39.29 21.78
N SER A 393 0.15 39.06 20.64
CA SER A 393 1.23 39.93 20.19
C SER A 393 0.61 41.27 19.79
N SER A 394 0.89 42.32 20.54
CA SER A 394 0.61 43.69 20.11
C SER A 394 1.85 44.54 20.38
N GLU A 395 2.73 44.63 19.38
CA GLU A 395 3.49 45.84 19.13
C GLU A 395 3.22 46.27 17.68
N LEU A 396 2.40 47.32 17.58
CA LEU A 396 2.46 48.40 16.60
C LEU A 396 1.91 49.66 17.32
N PRO A 397 2.32 50.88 16.95
CA PRO A 397 3.00 51.27 15.71
C PRO A 397 4.53 51.29 15.80
#